data_AF-A0A327K784-F1
#
_entry.id   AF-A0A327K784-F1
#
_cell.length_a   1.000
_cell.length_b   1.000
_cell.length_c   1.000
_cell.angle_alpha   90.00
_cell.angle_beta   90.00
_cell.angle_gamma   90.00
#
_symmetry.space_group_name_H-M   'P 1'
#
loop_
_entity.id
_entity.type
_entity.pdbx_description
1 polymer ?
#
loop_
_entity_poly.entity_id
_entity_poly.type
_entity_poly.pdbx_seq_one_letter_code
_entity_poly.pdbx_strand_id
1 'polypeptide(L)'
;MTQTPDRPDLSGSLDALDPEVRTALEAAVFRRLVAHLRDRTDVQNIDLMNLAGFCRNCLSNWLKDAADATGVPLSKDQSREAVYGMPYETWKATYQRGASPAQQAAFAKTHTHG
;
A
#
# COMPACT_ATOMS: atom_id res chain seq x y z
N MET A 1 -15.42 -48.69 -11.69
CA MET A 1 -14.47 -47.70 -12.26
C MET A 1 -14.89 -46.33 -11.76
N THR A 2 -14.48 -45.98 -10.54
CA THR A 2 -14.75 -44.64 -9.97
C THR A 2 -13.62 -43.72 -10.38
N GLN A 3 -13.97 -42.73 -11.19
CA GLN A 3 -13.09 -41.67 -11.68
C GLN A 3 -12.69 -40.79 -10.50
N THR A 4 -11.40 -40.68 -10.23
CA THR A 4 -10.84 -39.70 -9.29
C THR A 4 -11.15 -38.30 -9.83
N PRO A 5 -11.68 -37.36 -9.03
CA PRO A 5 -11.90 -36.00 -9.51
C PRO A 5 -10.54 -35.36 -9.85
N ASP A 6 -10.43 -34.81 -11.06
CA ASP A 6 -9.27 -34.06 -11.51
C ASP A 6 -8.92 -32.99 -10.47
N ARG A 7 -7.70 -33.06 -9.94
CA ARG A 7 -7.11 -32.00 -9.12
C ARG A 7 -6.86 -30.81 -10.05
N PRO A 8 -7.27 -29.58 -9.72
CA PRO A 8 -7.06 -28.45 -10.61
C PRO A 8 -5.57 -28.25 -10.89
N ASP A 9 -5.22 -28.08 -12.16
CA ASP A 9 -3.88 -27.75 -12.61
C ASP A 9 -3.50 -26.35 -12.06
N LEU A 10 -2.59 -26.33 -11.09
CA LEU A 10 -2.09 -25.11 -10.43
C LEU A 10 -0.85 -24.54 -11.14
N SER A 11 -0.51 -24.98 -12.36
CA SER A 11 0.72 -24.61 -13.08
C SER A 11 0.87 -23.12 -13.46
N GLY A 12 -0.04 -22.25 -13.00
CA GLY A 12 0.05 -20.78 -13.14
C GLY A 12 -0.28 -19.99 -11.87
N SER A 13 -0.38 -20.62 -10.69
CA SER A 13 -0.70 -19.90 -9.45
C SER A 13 0.54 -19.37 -8.73
N LEU A 14 0.49 -18.12 -8.25
CA LEU A 14 1.51 -17.55 -7.35
C LEU A 14 1.75 -18.43 -6.11
N ASP A 15 0.74 -19.14 -5.64
CA ASP A 15 0.83 -20.02 -4.46
C ASP A 15 1.60 -21.32 -4.72
N ALA A 16 1.80 -21.69 -6.00
CA ALA A 16 2.57 -22.87 -6.39
C ALA A 16 4.06 -22.56 -6.61
N LEU A 17 4.47 -21.29 -6.50
CA LEU A 17 5.86 -20.88 -6.65
C LEU A 17 6.69 -21.21 -5.42
N ASP A 18 8.00 -21.29 -5.63
CA ASP A 18 8.96 -21.25 -4.53
C ASP A 18 8.73 -20.01 -3.64
N PRO A 19 8.73 -20.14 -2.30
CA PRO A 19 8.41 -19.04 -1.40
C PRO A 19 9.32 -17.82 -1.54
N GLU A 20 10.60 -18.01 -1.87
CA GLU A 20 11.56 -16.91 -2.05
C GLU A 20 11.25 -16.16 -3.35
N VAL A 21 10.95 -16.90 -4.43
CA VAL A 21 10.52 -16.32 -5.70
C VAL A 21 9.22 -15.51 -5.53
N ARG A 22 8.23 -16.08 -4.84
CA ARG A 22 6.96 -15.38 -4.54
C ARG A 22 7.23 -14.07 -3.78
N THR A 23 8.02 -14.14 -2.71
CA THR A 23 8.40 -12.96 -1.91
C THR A 23 9.08 -11.89 -2.75
N ALA A 24 9.99 -12.29 -3.64
CA ALA A 24 10.70 -11.36 -4.52
C ALA A 24 9.75 -10.64 -5.51
N LEU A 25 8.76 -11.36 -6.04
CA LEU A 25 7.75 -10.79 -6.94
C LEU A 25 6.81 -9.83 -6.21
N GLU A 26 6.30 -10.21 -5.04
CA GLU A 26 5.44 -9.36 -4.20
C GLU A 26 6.18 -8.05 -3.82
N ALA A 27 7.44 -8.17 -3.39
CA ALA A 27 8.28 -7.02 -3.07
C ALA A 27 8.55 -6.14 -4.31
N ALA A 28 8.74 -6.73 -5.49
CA ALA A 28 8.93 -5.98 -6.74
C ALA A 28 7.67 -5.20 -7.14
N VAL A 29 6.49 -5.80 -7.00
CA VAL A 29 5.20 -5.13 -7.26
C VAL A 29 4.97 -4.00 -6.26
N PHE A 30 5.25 -4.21 -4.97
CA PHE A 30 5.14 -3.15 -3.97
C PHE A 30 6.07 -1.96 -4.29
N ARG A 31 7.35 -2.23 -4.61
CA ARG A 31 8.29 -1.17 -5.04
C ARG A 31 7.78 -0.41 -6.26
N ARG A 32 7.18 -1.11 -7.23
CA ARG A 32 6.58 -0.48 -8.43
C ARG A 32 5.38 0.40 -8.08
N LEU A 33 4.50 -0.05 -7.19
CA LEU A 33 3.36 0.75 -6.72
C LEU A 33 3.85 2.02 -6.01
N VAL A 34 4.81 1.89 -5.10
CA VAL A 34 5.40 3.02 -4.38
C VAL A 34 6.02 4.02 -5.36
N ALA A 35 6.81 3.55 -6.33
CA ALA A 35 7.37 4.42 -7.38
C ALA A 35 6.27 5.13 -8.17
N HIS A 36 5.25 4.42 -8.62
CA HIS A 36 4.13 5.00 -9.35
C HIS A 36 3.40 6.09 -8.55
N LEU A 37 3.19 5.88 -7.24
CA LEU A 37 2.55 6.85 -6.36
C LEU A 37 3.43 8.08 -6.06
N ARG A 38 4.76 7.95 -6.17
CA ARG A 38 5.69 9.09 -6.07
C ARG A 38 5.63 9.96 -7.31
N ASP A 39 5.54 9.35 -8.49
CA ASP A 39 5.42 10.08 -9.76
C ASP A 39 4.05 10.78 -9.87
N ARG A 40 2.99 10.15 -9.34
CA ARG A 40 1.62 10.69 -9.32
C ARG A 40 1.36 11.62 -8.14
N THR A 41 2.16 12.70 -8.04
CA THR A 41 2.00 13.74 -6.99
C THR A 41 0.66 14.47 -7.06
N ASP A 42 0.01 14.45 -8.22
CA ASP A 42 -1.35 14.95 -8.43
C ASP A 42 -2.40 14.17 -7.62
N VAL A 43 -2.19 12.88 -7.41
CA VAL A 43 -3.12 12.02 -6.65
C VAL A 43 -2.99 12.29 -5.16
N GLN A 44 -3.97 12.95 -4.56
CA GLN A 44 -3.94 13.28 -3.13
C GLN A 44 -4.37 12.08 -2.28
N ASN A 45 -3.82 11.99 -1.06
CA ASN A 45 -4.19 10.91 -0.13
C ASN A 45 -5.68 10.89 0.19
N ILE A 46 -6.34 12.05 0.29
CA ILE A 46 -7.78 12.11 0.58
C ILE A 46 -8.61 11.49 -0.56
N ASP A 47 -8.19 11.65 -1.81
CA ASP A 47 -8.88 11.05 -2.95
C ASP A 47 -8.74 9.53 -2.93
N LEU A 48 -7.54 9.02 -2.62
CA LEU A 48 -7.30 7.59 -2.43
C LEU A 48 -8.11 7.03 -1.26
N MET A 49 -8.19 7.76 -0.13
CA MET A 49 -8.98 7.34 1.02
C MET A 49 -10.49 7.30 0.71
N ASN A 50 -11.00 8.27 -0.04
CA ASN A 50 -12.42 8.34 -0.41
C ASN A 50 -12.80 7.26 -1.43
N LEU A 51 -11.90 6.91 -2.35
CA LEU A 51 -12.16 5.95 -3.42
C LEU A 51 -11.88 4.51 -3.00
N ALA A 52 -10.74 4.27 -2.37
CA ALA A 52 -10.17 2.93 -2.19
C ALA A 52 -9.96 2.53 -0.73
N GLY A 53 -10.21 3.41 0.23
CA GLY A 53 -10.06 3.11 1.67
C GLY A 53 -8.61 2.98 2.14
N PHE A 54 -7.61 3.27 1.30
CA PHE A 54 -6.20 3.35 1.70
C PHE A 54 -5.49 4.50 0.98
N CYS A 55 -4.34 4.91 1.49
CA CYS A 55 -3.47 5.90 0.84
C CYS A 55 -2.00 5.64 1.16
N ARG A 56 -1.09 6.56 0.77
CA ARG A 56 0.35 6.45 1.06
C ARG A 56 0.67 6.32 2.56
N ASN A 57 -0.12 6.98 3.42
CA ASN A 57 0.04 6.85 4.87
C ASN A 57 -0.33 5.44 5.36
N CYS A 58 -1.33 4.79 4.76
CA CYS A 58 -1.67 3.40 5.07
C CYS A 58 -0.52 2.46 4.69
N LEU A 59 0.05 2.63 3.49
CA LEU A 59 1.24 1.85 3.07
C LEU A 59 2.43 2.05 4.03
N SER A 60 2.62 3.28 4.52
CA SER A 60 3.68 3.60 5.49
C SER A 60 3.43 2.94 6.85
N ASN A 61 2.17 2.85 7.28
CA ASN A 61 1.80 2.16 8.51
C ASN A 61 1.96 0.65 8.35
N TRP A 62 1.49 0.05 7.25
CA TRP A 62 1.66 -1.39 7.02
C TRP A 62 3.13 -1.82 6.97
N LEU A 63 4.00 -0.99 6.40
CA LEU A 63 5.45 -1.23 6.45
C LEU A 63 6.00 -1.19 7.88
N LYS A 64 5.54 -0.23 8.70
CA LYS A 64 5.90 -0.13 10.12
C LYS A 64 5.39 -1.34 10.91
N ASP A 65 4.14 -1.74 10.70
CA ASP A 65 3.52 -2.89 11.36
C ASP A 65 4.26 -4.19 11.01
N ALA A 66 4.67 -4.36 9.75
CA ALA A 66 5.47 -5.50 9.31
C ALA A 66 6.87 -5.52 9.96
N ALA A 67 7.50 -4.35 10.12
CA ALA A 67 8.77 -4.24 10.83
C ALA A 67 8.62 -4.60 12.32
N ASP A 68 7.56 -4.11 12.97
CA ASP A 68 7.27 -4.41 14.37
C ASP A 68 7.01 -5.90 14.59
N ALA A 69 6.22 -6.53 13.71
CA ALA A 69 5.92 -7.96 13.77
C ALA A 69 7.17 -8.84 13.62
N THR A 70 8.24 -8.31 13.02
CA THR A 70 9.52 -9.02 12.80
C THR A 70 10.62 -8.56 13.75
N GLY A 71 10.32 -7.64 14.69
CA GLY A 71 11.29 -7.09 15.63
C GLY A 71 12.35 -6.18 14.98
N VAL A 72 12.10 -5.72 13.75
CA VAL A 72 13.00 -4.81 13.04
C VAL A 72 12.70 -3.37 13.49
N PRO A 73 13.68 -2.64 14.06
CA PRO A 73 13.45 -1.26 14.46
C PRO A 73 13.29 -0.36 13.22
N LEU A 74 12.07 0.15 13.04
CA LEU A 74 11.75 1.13 12.01
C LEU A 74 10.88 2.22 12.65
N SER A 75 11.24 3.48 12.51
CA SER A 75 10.41 4.58 13.02
C SER A 75 9.27 4.92 12.04
N LYS A 76 8.25 5.64 12.52
CA LYS A 76 7.14 6.13 11.69
C LYS A 76 7.62 7.08 10.58
N ASP A 77 8.64 7.89 10.87
CA ASP A 77 9.18 8.82 9.89
C ASP A 77 10.00 8.08 8.83
N GLN A 78 10.77 7.07 9.22
CA GLN A 78 11.49 6.19 8.29
C GLN A 78 10.52 5.40 7.40
N SER A 79 9.42 4.88 7.94
CA SER A 79 8.43 4.15 7.13
C SER A 79 7.72 5.06 6.14
N ARG A 80 7.44 6.31 6.51
CA ARG A 80 6.93 7.33 5.59
C ARG A 80 7.96 7.69 4.53
N GLU A 81 9.19 7.98 4.91
CA GLU A 81 10.25 8.29 3.95
C GLU A 81 10.45 7.17 2.93
N ALA A 82 10.38 5.90 3.37
CA ALA A 82 10.41 4.74 2.49
C ALA A 82 9.25 4.68 1.48
N VAL A 83 8.07 5.26 1.78
CA VAL A 83 6.95 5.32 0.84
C VAL A 83 6.98 6.61 0.00
N TYR A 84 7.23 7.76 0.61
CA TYR A 84 7.22 9.06 -0.06
C TYR A 84 8.48 9.36 -0.88
N GLY A 85 9.59 8.66 -0.61
CA GLY A 85 10.89 8.87 -1.28
C GLY A 85 11.65 10.11 -0.80
N MET A 86 11.13 10.79 0.23
CA MET A 86 11.71 11.96 0.89
C MET A 86 11.04 12.14 2.26
N PRO A 87 11.55 13.00 3.15
CA PRO A 87 10.89 13.31 4.41
C PRO A 87 9.44 13.77 4.19
N TYR A 88 8.52 13.25 5.01
CA TYR A 88 7.08 13.50 4.84
C TYR A 88 6.72 14.99 4.88
N GLU A 89 7.37 15.76 5.77
CA GLU A 89 7.14 17.21 5.85
C GLU A 89 7.59 17.93 4.58
N THR A 90 8.68 17.49 3.93
CA THR A 90 9.11 18.01 2.63
C THR A 90 8.09 17.68 1.53
N TRP A 91 7.59 16.45 1.50
CA TRP A 91 6.54 16.06 0.54
C TRP A 91 5.27 16.88 0.74
N LYS A 92 4.84 17.06 1.99
CA LYS A 92 3.65 17.84 2.35
C LYS A 92 3.79 19.30 1.92
N ALA A 93 4.94 19.92 2.18
CA ALA A 93 5.20 21.29 1.77
C ALA A 93 5.23 21.46 0.23
N THR A 94 5.66 20.44 -0.50
CA THR A 94 5.88 20.53 -1.96
C THR A 94 4.65 20.14 -2.78
N TYR A 95 3.90 19.11 -2.34
CA TYR A 95 2.89 18.45 -3.18
C TYR A 95 1.49 18.33 -2.54
N GLN A 96 1.38 18.45 -1.21
CA GLN A 96 0.09 18.28 -0.55
C GLN A 96 -0.75 19.55 -0.68
N ARG A 97 -1.97 19.38 -1.19
CA ARG A 97 -2.95 20.45 -1.32
C ARG A 97 -4.00 20.34 -0.21
N GLY A 98 -4.59 21.47 0.15
CA GLY A 98 -5.73 21.50 1.06
C GLY A 98 -6.91 20.73 0.46
N ALA A 99 -7.56 19.91 1.27
CA ALA A 99 -8.76 19.19 0.86
C ALA A 99 -9.93 20.17 0.67
N SER A 100 -10.64 20.07 -0.46
CA SER A 100 -11.88 20.80 -0.69
C SER A 100 -12.98 20.35 0.29
N PRO A 101 -14.00 21.19 0.54
CA PRO A 101 -15.14 20.82 1.38
C PRO A 101 -15.85 19.54 0.92
N ALA A 102 -15.94 19.33 -0.40
CA ALA A 102 -16.53 18.11 -0.96
C ALA A 102 -15.71 16.85 -0.64
N GLN A 103 -14.38 16.93 -0.75
CA GLN A 103 -13.49 15.81 -0.39
C GLN A 103 -13.55 15.50 1.11
N GLN A 104 -13.62 16.53 1.95
CA GLN A 104 -13.77 16.36 3.41
C GLN A 104 -15.11 15.72 3.77
N ALA A 105 -16.21 16.17 3.15
CA ALA A 105 -17.53 15.59 3.37
C ALA A 105 -17.63 14.14 2.88
N ALA A 106 -17.01 13.81 1.75
CA ALA A 106 -16.92 12.43 1.27
C ALA A 106 -16.13 11.57 2.25
N PHE A 107 -14.97 12.05 2.73
CA PHE A 107 -14.16 11.35 3.71
C PHE A 107 -14.93 11.06 5.00
N ALA A 108 -15.64 12.07 5.52
CA ALA A 108 -16.46 11.91 6.71
C ALA A 108 -17.50 10.81 6.52
N LYS A 109 -18.20 10.76 5.37
CA LYS A 109 -19.23 9.73 5.09
C LYS A 109 -18.67 8.32 4.96
N THR A 110 -17.49 8.16 4.35
CA THR A 110 -16.90 6.83 4.11
C THR A 110 -16.13 6.29 5.31
N HIS A 111 -15.73 7.16 6.24
CA HIS A 111 -14.92 6.82 7.40
C HIS A 111 -15.62 7.17 8.74
N THR A 112 -16.96 7.16 8.79
CA THR A 112 -17.74 7.40 10.04
C THR A 112 -17.70 6.25 11.04
N HIS A 113 -17.13 5.10 10.71
CA HIS A 113 -17.07 3.93 11.59
C HIS A 113 -15.67 3.33 11.61
N GLY A 114 -14.92 3.66 12.66
CA GLY A 114 -13.69 3.03 13.10
C GLY A 114 -13.64 3.05 14.62
#